data_AF-A0A3B7QWT1-F1
#
_entry.id   AF-A0A3B7QWT1-F1
#
_cell.length_a   1.000
_cell.length_b   1.000
_cell.length_c   1.000
_cell.angle_alpha   90.00
_cell.angle_beta   90.00
_cell.angle_gamma   90.00
#
_symmetry.space_group_name_H-M   'P 1'
#
loop_
_entity.id
_entity.type
_entity.pdbx_description
1 polymer ?
#
loop_
_entity_poly.entity_id
_entity_poly.type
_entity_poly.pdbx_seq_one_letter_code
_entity_poly.pdbx_strand_id
1 'polypeptide(L)' 'MDYARCTDASGRPPQHEGDWPTEGSVYPVRLVQDAKTGAQMIYILGFSASAPHFNGFAPHRFRMVCSMWLN' A
#
# COMPACT_ATOMS: atom_id res chain seq x y z
N MET A 1 -9.92 -2.89 -10.29
CA MET A 1 -9.85 -2.75 -8.82
C MET A 1 -9.04 -3.91 -8.30
N ASP A 2 -7.93 -3.61 -7.65
CA ASP A 2 -7.01 -4.65 -7.19
C ASP A 2 -7.13 -4.86 -5.69
N TYR A 3 -6.87 -6.08 -5.26
CA TYR A 3 -6.81 -6.45 -3.85
C TYR A 3 -5.48 -7.13 -3.56
N ALA A 4 -4.86 -6.75 -2.44
CA ALA A 4 -3.60 -7.32 -1.99
C ALA A 4 -3.65 -7.65 -0.50
N ARG A 5 -3.02 -8.76 -0.13
CA ARG A 5 -2.83 -9.19 1.26
C ARG A 5 -1.51 -8.63 1.78
N CYS A 6 -1.53 -7.98 2.95
CA CYS A 6 -0.29 -7.61 3.62
C CYS A 6 0.41 -8.87 4.12
N THR A 7 1.66 -9.08 3.71
CA THR A 7 2.51 -10.20 4.12
C THR A 7 3.66 -9.77 5.02
N ASP A 8 3.95 -8.48 5.08
CA ASP A 8 4.94 -7.90 5.98
C ASP A 8 4.52 -6.51 6.45
N ALA A 9 4.01 -6.44 7.69
CA ALA A 9 3.67 -5.20 8.37
C ALA A 9 4.78 -4.70 9.32
N SER A 10 5.96 -5.32 9.29
CA SER A 10 7.06 -4.99 10.19
C SER A 10 7.73 -3.65 9.82
N GLY A 11 8.51 -3.10 10.75
CA GLY A 11 9.35 -1.93 10.47
C GLY A 11 8.56 -0.67 10.15
N ARG A 12 7.42 -0.45 10.85
CA ARG A 12 6.74 0.86 10.86
C ARG A 12 7.75 1.92 11.29
N PRO A 13 8.06 2.93 10.45
CA PRO A 13 8.98 3.99 10.84
C PRO A 13 8.45 4.72 12.09
N PRO A 14 9.32 5.06 13.06
CA PRO A 14 8.88 5.79 14.26
C PRO A 14 8.20 7.14 13.96
N GLN A 15 8.53 7.74 12.82
CA GLN A 15 8.00 9.02 12.35
C GLN A 15 6.78 8.84 11.41
N HIS A 16 6.28 7.63 11.23
CA HIS A 16 5.12 7.38 10.37
C HIS A 16 3.81 7.78 11.06
N GLU A 17 3.20 8.83 10.54
CA GLU A 17 1.87 9.29 10.94
C GLU A 17 0.78 8.77 10.01
N GLY A 18 -0.31 8.26 10.61
CA GLY A 18 -1.46 7.73 9.89
C GLY A 18 -1.58 6.21 9.97
N ASP A 19 -2.36 5.67 9.04
CA ASP A 19 -2.72 4.27 8.97
C ASP A 19 -1.51 3.40 8.60
N TRP A 20 -1.51 2.18 9.13
CA TRP A 20 -0.48 1.18 8.87
C TRP A 20 -1.16 -0.18 8.64
N PRO A 21 -0.71 -0.97 7.65
CA PRO A 21 -1.35 -2.23 7.35
C PRO A 21 -1.16 -3.22 8.50
N THR A 22 -2.12 -4.12 8.65
CA THR A 22 -2.02 -5.27 9.55
C THR A 22 -1.67 -6.50 8.73
N GLU A 23 -0.67 -7.27 9.18
CA GLU A 23 -0.27 -8.50 8.51
C GLU A 23 -1.43 -9.49 8.43
N GLY A 24 -1.58 -10.14 7.27
CA GLY A 24 -2.65 -11.08 7.00
C GLY A 24 -3.94 -10.46 6.47
N SER A 25 -4.19 -9.17 6.67
CA SER A 25 -5.36 -8.46 6.16
C SER A 25 -5.31 -8.23 4.65
N VAL A 26 -6.48 -8.22 4.00
CA VAL A 26 -6.63 -7.94 2.57
C VAL A 26 -7.22 -6.56 2.39
N TYR A 27 -6.60 -5.77 1.51
CA TYR A 27 -6.99 -4.39 1.27
C TYR A 27 -7.30 -4.15 -0.21
N PRO A 28 -8.26 -3.25 -0.52
CA PRO A 28 -8.35 -2.65 -1.83
C PRO A 28 -7.11 -1.77 -2.07
N VAL A 29 -6.44 -1.93 -3.20
CA VAL A 29 -5.19 -1.23 -3.52
C VAL A 29 -5.17 -0.61 -4.90
N ARG A 30 -4.26 0.35 -5.08
CA ARG A 30 -3.82 0.85 -6.39
C ARG A 30 -2.31 0.71 -6.49
N LEU A 31 -1.84 0.15 -7.60
CA LEU A 31 -0.43 0.19 -7.98
C LEU A 31 -0.17 1.51 -8.69
N VAL A 32 0.79 2.27 -8.20
CA VAL A 32 1.17 3.58 -8.76
C VAL A 32 2.67 3.58 -8.98
N GLN A 33 3.11 4.18 -10.09
CA GLN A 33 4.51 4.47 -10.31
C GLN A 33 4.81 5.87 -9.75
N ASP A 34 5.75 5.97 -8.80
CA ASP A 34 6.22 7.25 -8.29
C ASP A 34 6.87 8.04 -9.42
N ALA A 35 6.40 9.28 -9.64
CA ALA A 35 6.80 10.07 -10.80
C ALA A 35 8.25 10.57 -10.73
N LYS A 36 8.85 10.66 -9.53
CA LYS A 36 10.21 11.17 -9.35
C LYS A 36 11.25 10.06 -9.44
N THR A 37 10.95 8.92 -8.81
CA THR A 37 11.88 7.80 -8.67
C THR A 37 11.63 6.68 -9.66
N GLY A 38 10.45 6.65 -10.29
CA GLY A 38 10.00 5.55 -11.15
C GLY A 38 9.67 4.27 -10.37
N ALA A 39 9.77 4.29 -9.03
CA ALA A 39 9.52 3.14 -8.19
C ALA A 39 8.04 2.78 -8.17
N GLN A 40 7.74 1.49 -8.22
CA GLN A 40 6.38 1.00 -8.05
C GLN A 40 5.99 1.04 -6.57
N MET A 41 4.80 1.55 -6.28
CA MET A 41 4.24 1.75 -4.94
C MET A 41 2.84 1.15 -4.88
N ILE A 42 2.46 0.64 -3.71
CA ILE A 42 1.10 0.20 -3.39
C ILE A 42 0.44 1.26 -2.50
N TYR A 43 -0.71 1.76 -2.93
CA TYR A 43 -1.57 2.63 -2.14
C TYR A 43 -2.79 1.84 -1.66
N ILE A 44 -3.01 1.77 -0.35
CA ILE A 44 -4.23 1.18 0.21
C ILE A 44 -5.35 2.22 0.13
N LEU A 45 -6.45 1.85 -0.52
CA LEU A 45 -7.60 2.72 -0.64
C LEU A 45 -8.30 2.82 0.72
N GLY A 46 -8.54 4.05 1.18
CA GLY A 46 -9.11 4.35 2.50
C GLY A 46 -8.08 4.62 3.60
N PHE A 47 -6.78 4.40 3.35
CA PHE A 47 -5.73 4.79 4.29
C PHE A 47 -5.38 6.28 4.18
N SER A 48 -5.17 6.89 5.33
CA SER A 48 -4.80 8.29 5.52
C SER A 48 -3.40 8.41 6.15
N ALA A 49 -2.66 9.44 5.74
CA ALA A 49 -1.36 9.78 6.32
C ALA A 49 -1.09 11.29 6.18
N SER A 50 -0.38 11.87 7.14
CA SER A 50 0.03 13.28 7.13
C SER A 50 1.19 13.50 6.16
N ALA A 51 1.19 14.59 5.41
CA ALA A 51 2.39 15.02 4.67
C ALA A 51 3.56 15.27 5.65
N PRO A 52 4.82 14.97 5.27
CA PRO A 52 5.28 14.52 3.95
C PRO A 52 5.27 12.99 3.75
N HIS A 53 4.73 12.22 4.70
CA HIS A 53 4.77 10.77 4.69
C HIS A 53 3.57 10.22 3.92
N PHE A 54 3.75 10.05 2.61
CA PHE A 54 2.71 9.55 1.74
C PHE A 54 2.35 8.09 2.07
N ASN A 55 1.07 7.75 2.00
CA ASN A 55 0.47 6.42 2.20
C ASN A 55 0.82 5.39 1.09
N GLY A 56 2.01 5.51 0.51
CA GLY A 56 2.58 4.55 -0.43
C GLY A 56 3.45 3.54 0.30
N PHE A 57 3.23 2.26 0.02
CA PHE A 57 4.00 1.15 0.58
C PHE A 57 4.79 0.41 -0.50
N ALA A 58 5.93 -0.15 -0.12
CA ALA A 58 6.76 -0.94 -1.02
C ALA A 58 6.03 -2.24 -1.45
N PRO A 59 6.06 -2.63 -2.74
CA PRO A 59 5.30 -3.78 -3.24
C PRO A 59 5.61 -5.11 -2.55
N HIS A 60 6.86 -5.33 -2.12
CA HIS A 60 7.27 -6.59 -1.47
C HIS A 60 6.55 -6.88 -0.15
N ARG A 61 5.91 -5.88 0.47
CA ARG A 61 5.11 -6.03 1.69
C ARG A 61 3.75 -6.67 1.46
N PHE A 62 3.36 -6.85 0.20
CA PHE A 62 2.05 -7.34 -0.18
C PHE A 62 2.12 -8.43 -1.24
N ARG A 63 1.15 -9.33 -1.18
CA ARG A 63 0.87 -10.30 -2.23
C ARG A 63 -0.45 -9.93 -2.91
N MET A 64 -0.43 -9.74 -4.22
CA MET A 64 -1.66 -9.55 -5.01
C MET A 64 -2.54 -10.79 -4.89
N VAL A 65 -3.83 -10.57 -4.60
CA VAL A 65 -4.81 -11.64 -4.40
C VAL A 65 -5.78 -11.71 -5.57
N CYS A 66 -6.23 -10.56 -6.08
CA CYS A 66 -7.17 -10.50 -7.19
C CYS A 66 -7.09 -9.15 -7.91
N SER A 67 -7.35 -9.16 -9.21
CA SER A 67 -7.58 -7.97 -10.03
C SER A 67 -8.96 -8.10 -10.67
N MET A 68 -9.87 -7.23 -10.27
CA MET A 68 -11.23 -7.18 -10.81
C MET A 68 -11.31 -6.12 -11.90
N TRP A 69 -11.70 -6.51 -13.11
CA TRP A 69 -11.96 -5.62 -14.22
C TRP A 69 -13.47 -5.38 -14.30
N LEU A 70 -13.90 -4.12 -14.27
CA LEU A 70 -15.27 -3.77 -14.62
C LEU A 70 -15.34 -3.62 -16.14
N ASN A 71 -16.23 -4.39 -16.75
CA ASN A 71 -16.54 -4.35 -18.17
C ASN A 71 -17.62 -3.29 -18.44
#